data_AF-A0A075UM98-F1
#
_entry.id   AF-A0A075UM98-F1
#
_cell.length_a   1.000
_cell.length_b   1.000
_cell.length_c   1.000
_cell.angle_alpha   90.00
_cell.angle_beta   90.00
_cell.angle_gamma   90.00
#
_symmetry.space_group_name_H-M   'P 1'
#
loop_
_entity.id
_entity.type
_entity.pdbx_description
1 polymer ?
#
loop_
_entity_poly.entity_id
_entity_poly.type
_entity_poly.pdbx_seq_one_letter_code
_entity_poly.pdbx_strand_id
1 'polypeptide(L)'
;MTIRPLGAACAAAALFLIAGCEEQTPGTASPQTSAVPSTSEAPATSTTQASASRPSATAATVSEATTPAAGGAVAHTPDGAASVMEEYHHALGDKDLETVCRITGPAFDGGMKECRQLTPMQFGMLSADDVKKLKATRVDRAKLQSKGADKVVVPPGAIAPQIAMMAAQPKTFTMAWRGGTWVIVD
;
A
#
# COMPACT_ATOMS: atom_id res chain seq x y z
N MET A 1 12.24 22.50 32.98
CA MET A 1 13.55 23.05 32.60
C MET A 1 13.56 23.09 31.09
N THR A 2 13.45 24.30 30.53
CA THR A 2 13.16 24.55 29.11
C THR A 2 14.38 25.25 28.53
N ILE A 3 14.94 24.74 27.43
CA ILE A 3 16.09 25.37 26.74
C ILE A 3 15.68 25.63 25.28
N ARG A 4 15.70 26.91 24.90
CA ARG A 4 15.39 27.46 23.57
C ARG A 4 16.65 27.43 22.67
N PRO A 5 16.52 27.34 21.34
CA PRO A 5 17.63 27.47 20.39
C PRO A 5 17.91 28.93 19.96
N LEU A 6 19.20 29.30 19.86
CA LEU A 6 19.75 30.32 18.95
C LEU A 6 20.08 29.56 17.63
N GLY A 7 19.78 29.98 16.41
CA GLY A 7 19.68 31.32 15.84
C GLY A 7 20.93 31.56 14.96
N ALA A 8 20.84 31.34 13.65
CA ALA A 8 21.78 31.92 12.66
C ALA A 8 21.16 31.89 11.25
N ALA A 9 20.78 33.07 10.78
CA ALA A 9 20.41 33.35 9.40
C ALA A 9 21.65 33.77 8.61
N CYS A 10 21.78 33.32 7.36
CA CYS A 10 22.64 33.93 6.35
C CYS A 10 21.79 34.24 5.11
N ALA A 11 21.76 35.50 4.71
CA ALA A 11 21.10 36.03 3.52
C ALA A 11 22.15 36.62 2.57
N ALA A 12 22.00 36.36 1.27
CA ALA A 12 22.50 37.13 0.11
C ALA A 12 21.82 36.52 -1.14
N ALA A 13 20.89 37.17 -1.85
CA ALA A 13 21.04 38.26 -2.84
C ALA A 13 21.96 37.87 -4.02
N ALA A 14 21.72 38.13 -5.31
CA ALA A 14 20.58 38.54 -6.14
C ALA A 14 21.08 38.54 -7.63
N LEU A 15 20.15 38.54 -8.61
CA LEU A 15 20.28 39.04 -10.02
C LEU A 15 21.10 38.18 -11.03
N PHE A 16 20.77 37.97 -12.32
CA PHE A 16 20.02 38.74 -13.33
C PHE A 16 19.79 37.88 -14.64
N LEU A 17 18.63 38.07 -15.34
CA LEU A 17 18.40 38.24 -16.82
C LEU A 17 18.72 37.07 -17.82
N ILE A 18 18.06 36.76 -18.97
CA ILE A 18 17.07 37.39 -19.90
C ILE A 18 16.44 36.29 -20.84
N ALA A 19 15.25 36.58 -21.43
CA ALA A 19 14.68 36.15 -22.73
C ALA A 19 14.33 34.65 -22.95
N GLY A 20 13.18 34.21 -23.45
CA GLY A 20 12.04 34.84 -24.12
C GLY A 20 11.53 33.86 -25.21
N CYS A 21 10.28 33.41 -25.13
CA CYS A 21 9.45 33.01 -26.28
C CYS A 21 7.98 33.09 -25.86
N GLU A 22 7.24 33.86 -26.65
CA GLU A 22 5.84 34.25 -26.57
C GLU A 22 5.10 33.57 -27.73
N GLU A 23 3.92 33.02 -27.50
CA GLU A 23 2.76 32.87 -28.44
C GLU A 23 1.75 31.92 -27.77
N GLN A 24 0.61 32.35 -27.20
CA GLN A 24 -0.58 33.04 -27.73
C GLN A 24 -1.47 32.14 -28.62
N THR A 25 -2.57 31.62 -28.04
CA THR A 25 -3.88 31.68 -28.71
C THR A 25 -5.05 31.54 -27.71
N PRO A 26 -6.03 32.46 -27.74
CA PRO A 26 -7.28 32.39 -26.98
C PRO A 26 -8.41 31.75 -27.83
N GLY A 27 -9.35 31.08 -27.17
CA GLY A 27 -10.58 30.56 -27.78
C GLY A 27 -11.75 30.74 -26.81
N THR A 28 -12.64 31.66 -27.17
CA THR A 28 -13.76 32.20 -26.38
C THR A 28 -15.09 31.56 -26.79
N ALA A 29 -16.01 31.42 -25.80
CA ALA A 29 -17.48 31.38 -25.91
C ALA A 29 -18.12 30.08 -26.47
N SER A 30 -19.30 29.58 -26.04
CA SER A 30 -20.38 30.12 -25.19
C SER A 30 -21.43 29.00 -24.90
N PRO A 31 -22.51 29.28 -24.13
CA PRO A 31 -23.26 28.32 -23.30
C PRO A 31 -24.56 27.81 -23.91
N GLN A 32 -25.12 26.72 -23.36
CA GLN A 32 -26.55 26.38 -23.33
C GLN A 32 -26.79 25.39 -22.17
N THR A 33 -27.91 25.25 -21.45
CA THR A 33 -29.15 25.98 -21.18
C THR A 33 -29.92 25.09 -20.18
N SER A 34 -30.60 25.71 -19.21
CA SER A 34 -31.79 25.33 -18.40
C SER A 34 -32.30 23.86 -18.38
N ALA A 35 -32.47 23.25 -17.19
CA ALA A 35 -33.70 23.14 -16.35
C ALA A 35 -34.84 22.35 -17.03
N VAL A 36 -35.53 21.34 -16.48
CA VAL A 36 -36.31 21.09 -15.22
C VAL A 36 -36.89 19.63 -15.34
N PRO A 37 -37.79 19.03 -14.49
CA PRO A 37 -38.21 19.24 -13.08
C PRO A 37 -38.29 17.92 -12.23
N SER A 38 -38.82 18.06 -11.01
CA SER A 38 -39.14 17.09 -9.94
C SER A 38 -40.16 15.97 -10.23
N THR A 39 -39.99 14.84 -9.53
CA THR A 39 -41.06 13.94 -9.01
C THR A 39 -40.48 13.24 -7.77
N SER A 40 -40.81 13.57 -6.51
CA SER A 40 -42.03 13.24 -5.73
C SER A 40 -42.44 11.77 -5.80
N GLU A 41 -42.11 10.98 -4.77
CA GLU A 41 -43.06 10.35 -3.82
C GLU A 41 -42.41 9.22 -3.01
N ALA A 42 -42.55 9.29 -1.69
CA ALA A 42 -42.54 8.14 -0.80
C ALA A 42 -43.94 7.48 -0.83
N PRO A 43 -44.07 6.23 -0.38
CA PRO A 43 -44.66 6.10 0.95
C PRO A 43 -43.95 5.09 1.86
N ALA A 44 -44.11 5.36 3.15
CA ALA A 44 -43.86 4.46 4.26
C ALA A 44 -45.00 3.42 4.41
N THR A 45 -44.80 2.55 5.41
CA THR A 45 -45.71 1.59 6.07
C THR A 45 -45.52 0.12 5.68
N SER A 46 -45.58 -0.88 6.56
CA SER A 46 -45.54 -0.99 8.03
C SER A 46 -45.57 -2.49 8.34
N THR A 47 -44.85 -2.90 9.39
CA THR A 47 -45.20 -3.96 10.36
C THR A 47 -45.33 -5.43 9.90
N THR A 48 -44.69 -6.31 10.68
CA THR A 48 -45.22 -7.57 11.29
C THR A 48 -44.12 -8.62 11.30
N GLN A 49 -43.37 -8.79 12.40
CA GLN A 49 -43.66 -9.58 13.60
C GLN A 49 -42.91 -10.92 13.56
N ALA A 50 -42.18 -11.15 14.63
CA ALA A 50 -41.39 -12.33 14.89
C ALA A 50 -42.23 -13.62 14.84
N SER A 51 -41.64 -14.69 14.31
CA SER A 51 -41.88 -16.01 14.87
C SER A 51 -40.62 -16.83 14.86
N ALA A 52 -40.26 -17.26 16.06
CA ALA A 52 -39.20 -18.19 16.33
C ALA A 52 -39.47 -19.52 15.63
N SER A 53 -38.44 -20.07 14.99
CA SER A 53 -38.31 -21.51 14.80
C SER A 53 -36.83 -21.83 14.74
N ARG A 54 -36.33 -22.30 15.87
CA ARG A 54 -35.03 -22.94 16.04
C ARG A 54 -35.12 -24.35 15.46
N PRO A 55 -34.21 -24.75 14.58
CA PRO A 55 -33.68 -26.10 14.59
C PRO A 55 -32.25 -26.06 15.12
N SER A 56 -32.00 -26.77 16.21
CA SER A 56 -30.65 -27.26 16.52
C SER A 56 -30.23 -28.17 15.37
N ALA A 57 -29.21 -27.76 14.63
CA ALA A 57 -28.40 -28.66 13.82
C ALA A 57 -26.93 -28.37 14.14
N THR A 58 -26.43 -29.15 15.09
CA THR A 58 -25.01 -29.32 15.36
C THR A 58 -24.41 -30.00 14.13
N ALA A 59 -23.95 -29.21 13.16
CA ALA A 59 -23.00 -29.67 12.16
C ALA A 59 -21.69 -28.93 12.48
N ALA A 60 -20.82 -29.65 13.19
CA ALA A 60 -19.42 -29.30 13.28
C ALA A 60 -18.88 -29.25 11.85
N THR A 61 -18.72 -28.05 11.31
CA THR A 61 -17.81 -27.84 10.20
C THR A 61 -16.42 -28.08 10.77
N VAL A 62 -15.94 -29.30 10.63
CA VAL A 62 -14.51 -29.59 10.64
C VAL A 62 -13.96 -28.68 9.54
N SER A 63 -13.41 -27.53 9.95
CA SER A 63 -12.47 -26.80 9.11
C SER A 63 -11.28 -27.74 8.97
N GLU A 64 -11.36 -28.58 7.95
CA GLU A 64 -10.24 -29.33 7.45
C GLU A 64 -9.16 -28.28 7.20
N ALA A 65 -8.06 -28.41 7.95
CA ALA A 65 -6.88 -27.58 7.81
C ALA A 65 -6.35 -27.79 6.39
N THR A 66 -6.89 -27.01 5.46
CA THR A 66 -6.42 -26.93 4.09
C THR A 66 -5.03 -26.32 4.19
N THR A 67 -4.04 -27.15 3.93
CA THR A 67 -2.68 -26.70 3.60
C THR A 67 -2.80 -25.55 2.61
N PRO A 68 -2.33 -24.32 2.91
CA PRO A 68 -2.39 -23.25 1.93
C PRO A 68 -1.52 -23.65 0.73
N ALA A 69 -2.16 -23.87 -0.41
CA ALA A 69 -1.48 -23.76 -1.68
C ALA A 69 -0.88 -22.34 -1.75
N ALA A 70 0.40 -22.24 -2.08
CA ALA A 70 0.97 -20.98 -2.52
C ALA A 70 0.17 -20.51 -3.75
N GLY A 71 -0.75 -19.56 -3.57
CA GLY A 71 -1.63 -19.08 -4.64
C GLY A 71 -3.12 -18.92 -4.30
N GLY A 72 -3.49 -18.72 -3.03
CA GLY A 72 -4.82 -18.16 -2.73
C GLY A 72 -4.96 -16.78 -3.38
N ALA A 73 -6.13 -16.47 -3.94
CA ALA A 73 -6.40 -15.14 -4.49
C ALA A 73 -6.24 -14.08 -3.40
N VAL A 74 -5.32 -13.14 -3.60
CA VAL A 74 -5.12 -12.02 -2.68
C VAL A 74 -6.35 -11.09 -2.77
N ALA A 75 -6.82 -10.56 -1.66
CA ALA A 75 -7.93 -9.61 -1.67
C ALA A 75 -7.50 -8.26 -2.25
N HIS A 76 -8.34 -7.66 -3.10
CA HIS A 76 -8.16 -6.29 -3.57
C HIS A 76 -8.62 -5.28 -2.50
N THR A 77 -7.92 -5.27 -1.37
CA THR A 77 -8.19 -4.41 -0.21
C THR A 77 -6.87 -4.01 0.46
N PRO A 78 -6.87 -2.98 1.33
CA PRO A 78 -5.70 -2.66 2.15
C PRO A 78 -5.17 -3.83 3.00
N ASP A 79 -6.06 -4.68 3.50
CA ASP A 79 -5.66 -5.89 4.24
C ASP A 79 -4.96 -6.93 3.35
N GLY A 80 -5.38 -7.03 2.09
CA GLY A 80 -4.66 -7.82 1.09
C GLY A 80 -3.27 -7.26 0.82
N ALA A 81 -3.12 -5.93 0.73
CA ALA A 81 -1.82 -5.28 0.59
C ALA A 81 -0.92 -5.54 1.81
N ALA A 82 -1.48 -5.46 3.02
CA ALA A 82 -0.78 -5.81 4.26
C ALA A 82 -0.23 -7.24 4.21
N SER A 83 -1.05 -8.17 3.74
CA SER A 83 -0.68 -9.60 3.65
C SER A 83 0.46 -9.84 2.66
N VAL A 84 0.45 -9.18 1.50
CA VAL A 84 1.55 -9.29 0.52
C VAL A 84 2.81 -8.57 1.02
N MET A 85 2.67 -7.47 1.77
CA MET A 85 3.83 -6.82 2.38
C MET A 85 4.46 -7.71 3.46
N GLU A 86 3.67 -8.43 4.26
CA GLU A 86 4.19 -9.46 5.18
C GLU A 86 4.88 -10.60 4.41
N GLU A 87 4.29 -11.08 3.31
CA GLU A 87 4.89 -12.09 2.41
C GLU A 87 6.26 -11.63 1.89
N TYR A 88 6.38 -10.38 1.44
CA TYR A 88 7.65 -9.82 0.98
C TYR A 88 8.74 -9.87 2.05
N HIS A 89 8.44 -9.45 3.28
CA HIS A 89 9.42 -9.49 4.37
C HIS A 89 9.77 -10.92 4.77
N HIS A 90 8.80 -11.83 4.83
CA HIS A 90 9.07 -13.24 5.08
C HIS A 90 9.97 -13.83 3.99
N ALA A 91 9.71 -13.52 2.72
CA ALA A 91 10.51 -13.96 1.58
C ALA A 91 11.96 -13.44 1.63
N LEU A 92 12.18 -12.19 2.08
CA LEU A 92 13.54 -11.70 2.37
C LEU A 92 14.23 -12.56 3.45
N GLY A 93 13.50 -12.93 4.50
CA GLY A 93 14.00 -13.79 5.57
C GLY A 93 14.28 -15.23 5.11
N ASP A 94 13.47 -15.77 4.21
CA ASP A 94 13.64 -17.10 3.61
C ASP A 94 14.62 -17.10 2.43
N LYS A 95 15.09 -15.92 2.00
CA LYS A 95 15.91 -15.72 0.80
C LYS A 95 15.22 -16.27 -0.46
N ASP A 96 13.89 -16.15 -0.52
CA ASP A 96 13.08 -16.52 -1.67
C ASP A 96 13.13 -15.41 -2.72
N LEU A 97 14.05 -15.57 -3.66
CA LEU A 97 14.28 -14.61 -4.74
C LEU A 97 13.06 -14.40 -5.62
N GLU A 98 12.31 -15.46 -5.92
CA GLU A 98 11.21 -15.41 -6.87
C GLU A 98 10.04 -14.64 -6.27
N THR A 99 9.70 -14.90 -5.00
CA THR A 99 8.65 -14.14 -4.31
C THR A 99 9.04 -12.68 -4.12
N VAL A 100 10.28 -12.41 -3.69
CA VAL A 100 10.78 -11.03 -3.56
C VAL A 100 10.65 -10.27 -4.88
N CYS A 101 11.14 -10.85 -5.98
CA CYS A 101 11.11 -10.17 -7.26
C CYS A 101 9.73 -10.11 -7.89
N ARG A 102 8.84 -11.08 -7.65
CA ARG A 102 7.44 -10.98 -8.08
C ARG A 102 6.76 -9.75 -7.46
N ILE A 103 7.04 -9.46 -6.19
CA ILE A 103 6.41 -8.35 -5.46
C ILE A 103 7.06 -7.00 -5.78
N THR A 104 8.40 -6.96 -5.93
CA THR A 104 9.17 -5.70 -6.07
C THR A 104 9.66 -5.42 -7.47
N GLY A 105 9.62 -6.38 -8.39
CA GLY A 105 10.09 -6.24 -9.77
C GLY A 105 9.58 -4.96 -10.46
N PRO A 106 8.31 -4.56 -10.31
CA PRO A 106 7.79 -3.32 -10.89
C PRO A 106 8.39 -2.01 -10.34
N ALA A 107 9.10 -2.05 -9.22
CA ALA A 107 9.81 -0.89 -8.65
C ALA A 107 11.21 -0.68 -9.25
N PHE A 108 11.78 -1.70 -9.92
CA PHE A 108 13.07 -1.58 -10.61
C PHE A 108 12.88 -1.11 -12.05
N ASP A 109 13.71 -0.18 -12.52
CA ASP A 109 13.69 0.29 -13.91
C ASP A 109 13.95 -0.85 -14.91
N GLY A 110 14.89 -1.75 -14.59
CA GLY A 110 15.16 -2.98 -15.34
C GLY A 110 14.21 -4.14 -15.01
N GLY A 111 13.17 -3.89 -14.22
CA GLY A 111 12.13 -4.84 -13.87
C GLY A 111 12.65 -6.10 -13.18
N MET A 112 12.05 -7.24 -13.53
CA MET A 112 12.40 -8.56 -12.99
C MET A 112 13.88 -8.92 -13.20
N LYS A 113 14.48 -8.51 -14.32
CA LYS A 113 15.88 -8.84 -14.63
C LYS A 113 16.82 -8.18 -13.63
N GLU A 114 16.62 -6.88 -13.39
CA GLU A 114 17.44 -6.13 -12.44
C GLU A 114 17.20 -6.62 -11.01
N CYS A 115 15.94 -6.85 -10.62
CA CYS A 115 15.64 -7.41 -9.30
C CYS A 115 16.40 -8.72 -9.04
N ARG A 116 16.39 -9.65 -10.00
CA ARG A 116 17.09 -10.94 -9.84
C ARG A 116 18.61 -10.81 -9.74
N GLN A 117 19.19 -9.73 -10.24
CA GLN A 117 20.62 -9.45 -10.14
C GLN A 117 21.00 -8.82 -8.81
N LEU A 118 20.18 -7.88 -8.30
CA LEU A 118 20.50 -7.10 -7.11
C LEU A 118 20.08 -7.76 -5.80
N THR A 119 18.93 -8.43 -5.78
CA THR A 119 18.39 -9.06 -4.57
C THR A 119 19.33 -10.09 -3.92
N PRO A 120 20.06 -10.96 -4.66
CA PRO A 120 21.03 -11.86 -4.04
C PRO A 120 22.14 -11.14 -3.28
N MET A 121 22.56 -9.95 -3.73
CA MET A 121 23.52 -9.13 -2.98
C MET A 121 22.91 -8.65 -1.66
N GLN A 122 21.64 -8.23 -1.68
CA GLN A 122 20.91 -7.86 -0.46
C GLN A 122 20.79 -9.02 0.52
N PHE A 123 20.51 -10.25 0.05
CA PHE A 123 20.50 -11.44 0.90
C PHE A 123 21.84 -11.73 1.59
N GLY A 124 22.95 -11.33 0.97
CA GLY A 124 24.29 -11.43 1.54
C GLY A 124 24.58 -10.41 2.65
N MET A 125 23.83 -9.30 2.70
CA MET A 125 23.99 -8.24 3.70
C MET A 125 23.15 -8.46 4.97
N LEU A 126 22.16 -9.37 4.95
CA LEU A 126 21.29 -9.63 6.09
C LEU A 126 22.01 -10.45 7.17
N SER A 127 21.99 -9.94 8.41
CA SER A 127 22.47 -10.70 9.56
C SER A 127 21.48 -11.81 9.95
N ALA A 128 21.90 -12.75 10.81
CA ALA A 128 21.01 -13.77 11.35
C ALA A 128 19.84 -13.19 12.16
N ASP A 129 20.07 -12.07 12.88
CA ASP A 129 19.04 -11.36 13.61
C ASP A 129 18.05 -10.66 12.67
N ASP A 130 18.54 -10.06 11.57
CA ASP A 130 17.69 -9.46 10.55
C ASP A 130 16.80 -10.52 9.89
N VAL A 131 17.35 -11.68 9.54
CA VAL A 131 16.59 -12.81 9.01
C VAL A 131 15.50 -13.25 9.99
N LYS A 132 15.82 -13.38 11.28
CA LYS A 132 14.84 -13.75 12.31
C LYS A 132 13.71 -12.72 12.41
N LYS A 133 14.04 -11.43 12.36
CA LYS A 133 13.07 -10.33 12.40
C LYS A 133 12.17 -10.31 11.17
N LEU A 134 12.76 -10.49 9.97
CA LEU A 134 12.04 -10.57 8.70
C LEU A 134 11.00 -11.69 8.70
N LYS A 135 11.36 -12.87 9.18
CA LYS A 135 10.44 -14.02 9.32
C LYS A 135 9.32 -13.79 10.34
N ALA A 136 9.49 -12.84 11.24
CA ALA A 136 8.51 -12.48 12.27
C ALA A 136 7.71 -11.22 11.92
N THR A 137 7.97 -10.59 10.77
CA THR A 137 7.39 -9.30 10.40
C THR A 137 5.87 -9.38 10.32
N ARG A 138 5.21 -8.39 10.91
CA ARG A 138 3.77 -8.14 10.81
C ARG A 138 3.53 -6.70 10.38
N VAL A 139 2.42 -6.52 9.67
CA VAL A 139 1.96 -5.21 9.23
C VAL A 139 0.72 -4.81 10.03
N ASP A 140 0.81 -3.67 10.68
CA ASP A 140 -0.28 -3.03 11.38
C ASP A 140 -1.26 -2.43 10.37
N ARG A 141 -2.34 -3.17 10.13
CA ARG A 141 -3.41 -2.84 9.16
C ARG A 141 -4.05 -1.49 9.46
N ALA A 142 -4.15 -1.11 10.73
CA ALA A 142 -4.75 0.16 11.14
C ALA A 142 -3.91 1.39 10.74
N LYS A 143 -2.63 1.19 10.42
CA LYS A 143 -1.72 2.26 9.97
C LYS A 143 -1.61 2.38 8.46
N LEU A 144 -2.25 1.48 7.70
CA LEU A 144 -2.25 1.56 6.25
C LEU A 144 -3.12 2.71 5.75
N GLN A 145 -2.68 3.35 4.67
CA GLN A 145 -3.43 4.42 4.05
C GLN A 145 -3.85 4.00 2.64
N SER A 146 -5.14 3.76 2.44
CA SER A 146 -5.69 3.64 1.08
C SER A 146 -5.61 5.00 0.37
N LYS A 147 -5.14 4.98 -0.87
CA LYS A 147 -5.10 6.13 -1.78
C LYS A 147 -5.92 5.83 -3.05
N GLY A 148 -7.10 5.23 -2.85
CA GLY A 148 -7.96 4.70 -3.91
C GLY A 148 -8.07 3.18 -3.87
N ALA A 149 -8.81 2.62 -4.83
CA ALA A 149 -9.01 1.17 -4.92
C ALA A 149 -7.68 0.45 -5.16
N ASP A 150 -6.89 0.92 -6.14
CA ASP A 150 -5.69 0.22 -6.61
C ASP A 150 -4.38 0.69 -5.96
N LYS A 151 -4.43 1.43 -4.84
CA LYS A 151 -3.23 2.02 -4.23
C LYS A 151 -3.28 2.05 -2.71
N VAL A 152 -2.22 1.56 -2.07
CA VAL A 152 -2.06 1.53 -0.61
C VAL A 152 -0.68 2.03 -0.25
N VAL A 153 -0.60 2.87 0.77
CA VAL A 153 0.66 3.36 1.33
C VAL A 153 0.91 2.67 2.67
N VAL A 154 2.09 2.08 2.82
CA VAL A 154 2.57 1.39 4.02
C VAL A 154 3.64 2.26 4.68
N PRO A 155 3.31 3.01 5.75
CA PRO A 155 4.31 3.81 6.45
C PRO A 155 5.28 2.91 7.22
N PRO A 156 6.51 3.36 7.52
CA PRO A 156 7.51 2.54 8.23
C PRO A 156 7.03 2.07 9.61
N GLY A 157 6.23 2.89 10.31
CA GLY A 157 5.65 2.55 11.60
C GLY A 157 4.55 1.48 11.56
N ALA A 158 4.12 1.05 10.36
CA ALA A 158 3.22 -0.09 10.19
C ALA A 158 3.96 -1.43 10.22
N ILE A 159 5.27 -1.45 10.02
CA ILE A 159 6.03 -2.70 9.89
C ILE A 159 6.84 -2.94 11.17
N ALA A 160 6.64 -4.11 11.80
CA ALA A 160 7.39 -4.51 12.98
C ALA A 160 7.59 -6.04 13.05
N PRO A 161 8.72 -6.53 13.59
CA PRO A 161 9.92 -5.76 13.97
C PRO A 161 10.67 -5.23 12.74
N GLN A 162 11.47 -4.17 12.92
CA GLN A 162 12.34 -3.64 11.87
C GLN A 162 13.75 -4.25 11.94
N ILE A 163 14.30 -4.61 10.80
CA ILE A 163 15.72 -4.94 10.65
C ILE A 163 16.60 -3.69 10.77
N ALA A 164 17.90 -3.87 10.98
CA ALA A 164 18.83 -2.75 11.17
C ALA A 164 18.77 -1.73 10.03
N MET A 165 18.74 -2.19 8.78
CA MET A 165 18.67 -1.33 7.60
C MET A 165 17.37 -0.50 7.55
N MET A 166 16.22 -1.11 7.84
CA MET A 166 14.92 -0.42 7.86
C MET A 166 14.83 0.60 8.99
N ALA A 167 15.41 0.29 10.15
CA ALA A 167 15.47 1.21 11.28
C ALA A 167 16.40 2.40 11.01
N ALA A 168 17.53 2.17 10.32
CA ALA A 168 18.47 3.21 9.94
C ALA A 168 17.95 4.13 8.83
N GLN A 169 17.18 3.58 7.90
CA GLN A 169 16.55 4.33 6.81
C GLN A 169 15.07 3.95 6.69
N PRO A 170 14.20 4.53 7.54
CA PRO A 170 12.77 4.26 7.46
C PRO A 170 12.21 4.70 6.11
N LYS A 171 11.62 3.76 5.39
CA LYS A 171 10.96 4.01 4.09
C LYS A 171 9.45 3.84 4.22
N THR A 172 8.73 4.66 3.48
CA THR A 172 7.32 4.44 3.17
C THR A 172 7.28 3.65 1.87
N PHE A 173 6.50 2.57 1.83
CA PHE A 173 6.28 1.81 0.62
C PHE A 173 4.93 2.16 0.00
N THR A 174 4.90 2.20 -1.32
CA THR A 174 3.67 2.35 -2.10
C THR A 174 3.40 1.04 -2.81
N MET A 175 2.22 0.47 -2.54
CA MET A 175 1.73 -0.72 -3.22
C MET A 175 0.65 -0.35 -4.22
N ALA A 176 0.67 -1.01 -5.37
CA ALA A 176 -0.34 -0.91 -6.40
C ALA A 176 -0.97 -2.27 -6.70
N TRP A 177 -2.27 -2.29 -7.02
CA TRP A 177 -2.95 -3.49 -7.50
C TRP A 177 -2.62 -3.72 -8.98
N ARG A 178 -1.95 -4.82 -9.31
CA ARG A 178 -1.55 -5.18 -10.68
C ARG A 178 -1.62 -6.68 -10.88
N GLY A 179 -2.22 -7.12 -11.99
CA GLY A 179 -2.22 -8.54 -12.37
C GLY A 179 -2.86 -9.48 -11.34
N GLY A 180 -3.84 -8.99 -10.57
CA GLY A 180 -4.53 -9.79 -9.55
C GLY A 180 -3.81 -9.90 -8.21
N THR A 181 -2.78 -9.08 -7.96
CA THR A 181 -2.10 -9.01 -6.66
C THR A 181 -1.62 -7.59 -6.35
N TRP A 182 -1.10 -7.38 -5.14
CA TRP A 182 -0.42 -6.17 -4.74
C TRP A 182 1.08 -6.27 -5.05
N VAL A 183 1.67 -5.19 -5.55
CA VAL A 183 3.11 -5.09 -5.83
C VAL A 183 3.66 -3.77 -5.33
N ILE A 184 4.93 -3.73 -4.94
CA ILE A 184 5.64 -2.50 -4.57
C ILE A 184 6.07 -1.80 -5.87
N VAL A 185 5.92 -0.47 -5.91
CA VAL A 185 6.13 0.34 -7.14
C VAL A 185 7.00 1.58 -6.92
N ASP A 186 7.70 1.68 -5.80
CA ASP A 186 8.60 2.79 -5.45
C ASP A 186 9.98 2.34 -4.93
#